data_AF-A0A9D6VIK3-F1
#
_entry.id   AF-A0A9D6VIK3-F1
#
_cell.length_a   1.000
_cell.length_b   1.000
_cell.length_c   1.000
_cell.angle_alpha   90.00
_cell.angle_beta   90.00
_cell.angle_gamma   90.00
#
_symmetry.space_group_name_H-M   'P 1'
#
loop_
_entity.id
_entity.type
_entity.pdbx_description
1 polymer ?
#
loop_
_entity_poly.entity_id
_entity_poly.type
_entity_poly.pdbx_seq_one_letter_code
_entity_poly.pdbx_strand_id
1 'polypeptide(L)'
;MKNINLKQNTLIEAGEISCENHVIDRKRVESVSKQLLNDTAAIELAELYRALGDGTRVKILYTLSLGEFCVCDISSLLGMSSSAISHQLRILRSLRLVKNRRAGRVIYYSLDDEHVVRLFEEGLKHIEHR
;
A
#
# COMPACT_ATOMS: atom_id res chain seq x y z
N MET A 1 14.66 24.65 -61.47
CA MET A 1 13.87 23.92 -62.48
C MET A 1 13.90 22.44 -62.14
N LYS A 2 12.70 21.82 -62.08
CA LYS A 2 12.39 20.36 -62.10
C LYS A 2 12.90 19.53 -60.91
N ASN A 3 12.07 19.19 -59.91
CA ASN A 3 11.15 18.02 -59.87
C ASN A 3 11.80 16.72 -60.37
N ILE A 4 11.87 15.68 -59.53
CA ILE A 4 10.92 14.55 -59.45
C ILE A 4 11.41 13.56 -58.38
N ASN A 5 10.53 13.27 -57.44
CA ASN A 5 10.54 12.13 -56.51
C ASN A 5 10.36 10.83 -57.28
N LEU A 6 11.19 9.81 -57.03
CA LEU A 6 10.80 8.39 -57.10
C LEU A 6 11.97 7.53 -56.59
N LYS A 7 11.77 6.87 -55.44
CA LYS A 7 11.78 5.40 -55.36
C LYS A 7 11.33 4.93 -53.99
N GLN A 8 10.23 4.19 -54.05
CA GLN A 8 9.63 3.39 -53.00
C GLN A 8 10.58 2.31 -52.49
N ASN A 9 10.26 1.87 -51.27
CA ASN A 9 10.36 0.50 -50.76
C ASN A 9 11.75 -0.07 -50.46
N THR A 10 11.93 -0.39 -49.18
CA THR A 10 12.30 -1.75 -48.79
C THR A 10 11.88 -2.04 -47.34
N LEU A 11 10.96 -3.00 -47.22
CA LEU A 11 10.94 -4.09 -46.23
C LEU A 11 10.58 -3.74 -44.78
N ILE A 12 9.30 -3.95 -44.45
CA ILE A 12 8.84 -4.24 -43.10
C ILE A 12 9.30 -5.67 -42.77
N GLU A 13 10.33 -5.79 -41.94
CA GLU A 13 10.66 -7.06 -41.28
C GLU A 13 9.59 -7.37 -40.22
N ALA A 14 9.16 -8.62 -40.17
CA ALA A 14 8.26 -9.13 -39.16
C ALA A 14 8.96 -9.17 -37.80
N GLY A 15 8.75 -8.17 -36.94
CA GLY A 15 9.32 -8.14 -35.60
C GLY A 15 9.01 -6.83 -34.87
N GLU A 16 8.46 -6.95 -33.66
CA GLU A 16 8.14 -5.88 -32.69
C GLU A 16 6.93 -4.98 -33.00
N ILE A 17 5.75 -5.45 -32.58
CA ILE A 17 4.70 -4.54 -32.11
C ILE A 17 5.20 -3.93 -30.80
N SER A 18 5.88 -2.79 -30.87
CA SER A 18 6.21 -2.01 -29.68
C SER A 18 4.99 -1.18 -29.28
N CYS A 19 4.56 -1.32 -28.03
CA CYS A 19 3.49 -0.51 -27.41
C CYS A 19 3.92 0.94 -27.16
N GLU A 20 5.12 1.35 -27.58
CA GLU A 20 5.63 2.69 -27.38
C GLU A 20 4.77 3.71 -28.15
N ASN A 21 3.91 4.40 -27.39
CA ASN A 21 3.05 5.52 -27.79
C ASN A 21 1.73 5.20 -28.52
N HIS A 22 1.26 3.95 -28.49
CA HIS A 22 -0.03 3.61 -29.09
C HIS A 22 -1.19 3.71 -28.09
N VAL A 23 -1.92 4.83 -28.13
CA VAL A 23 -3.15 5.02 -27.35
C VAL A 23 -4.36 4.54 -28.17
N ILE A 24 -4.90 3.36 -27.84
CA ILE A 24 -6.06 2.75 -28.50
C ILE A 24 -7.34 3.60 -28.33
N ASP A 25 -7.61 4.06 -27.11
CA ASP A 25 -8.79 4.87 -26.78
C ASP A 25 -8.38 6.22 -26.19
N ARG A 26 -8.03 7.16 -27.08
CA ARG A 26 -7.56 8.49 -26.67
C ARG A 26 -8.60 9.26 -25.86
N LYS A 27 -9.88 9.17 -26.23
CA LYS A 27 -10.96 9.86 -25.52
C LYS A 27 -11.08 9.35 -24.08
N ARG A 28 -11.00 8.03 -23.86
CA ARG A 28 -11.00 7.45 -22.52
C ARG A 28 -9.76 7.86 -21.72
N VAL A 29 -8.57 7.79 -22.31
CA VAL A 29 -7.33 8.21 -21.63
C VAL A 29 -7.38 9.68 -21.22
N GLU A 30 -7.83 10.58 -22.10
CA GLU A 30 -8.01 12.00 -21.79
C GLU A 30 -9.07 12.25 -20.70
N SER A 31 -10.12 11.43 -20.64
CA SER A 31 -11.18 11.56 -19.62
C SER A 31 -10.73 11.16 -18.22
N VAL A 32 -9.79 10.21 -18.10
CA VAL A 32 -9.30 9.68 -16.82
C VAL A 32 -7.98 10.33 -16.39
N SER A 33 -7.19 10.92 -17.30
CA SER A 33 -5.90 11.53 -16.98
C SER A 33 -5.97 12.58 -15.86
N LYS A 34 -7.10 13.28 -15.75
CA LYS A 34 -7.37 14.27 -14.69
C LYS A 34 -7.76 13.67 -13.34
N GLN A 35 -8.06 12.39 -13.29
CA GLN A 35 -8.48 11.64 -12.09
C GLN A 35 -7.36 10.75 -11.54
N LEU A 36 -6.18 10.74 -12.18
CA LEU A 36 -5.06 9.94 -11.74
C LEU A 36 -4.63 10.34 -10.34
N LEU A 37 -4.26 9.33 -9.55
CA LEU A 37 -3.62 9.56 -8.26
C LEU A 37 -2.31 10.32 -8.51
N ASN A 38 -2.10 11.39 -7.75
CA ASN A 38 -0.84 12.12 -7.85
C ASN A 38 0.31 11.28 -7.26
N ASP A 39 1.54 11.56 -7.71
CA ASP A 39 2.72 10.78 -7.33
C ASP A 39 2.96 10.76 -5.83
N THR A 40 2.74 11.87 -5.13
CA THR A 40 2.90 11.96 -3.67
C THR A 40 1.96 11.00 -2.95
N ALA A 41 0.67 11.04 -3.28
CA ALA A 41 -0.33 10.16 -2.70
C ALA A 41 -0.07 8.68 -3.05
N ALA A 42 0.42 8.40 -4.26
CA ALA A 42 0.81 7.05 -4.66
C ALA A 42 1.98 6.51 -3.83
N ILE A 43 3.00 7.35 -3.57
CA ILE A 43 4.15 7.00 -2.73
C ILE A 43 3.72 6.77 -1.28
N GLU A 44 2.95 7.69 -0.69
CA GLU A 44 2.44 7.55 0.69
C GLU A 44 1.60 6.28 0.85
N LEU A 45 0.72 5.99 -0.12
CA LEU A 45 -0.10 4.78 -0.11
C LEU A 45 0.73 3.51 -0.27
N ALA A 46 1.79 3.54 -1.09
CA ALA A 46 2.71 2.42 -1.25
C ALA A 46 3.51 2.14 0.04
N GLU A 47 3.92 3.19 0.77
CA GLU A 47 4.58 3.05 2.08
C GLU A 47 3.64 2.42 3.11
N LEU A 48 2.38 2.82 3.14
CA LEU A 48 1.33 2.19 3.95
C LEU A 48 1.22 0.69 3.62
N TYR A 49 1.06 0.33 2.35
CA TYR A 49 0.94 -1.08 1.97
C TYR A 49 2.22 -1.90 2.26
N ARG A 50 3.40 -1.30 2.13
CA ARG A 50 4.65 -1.95 2.52
C ARG A 50 4.67 -2.29 4.01
N ALA A 51 4.11 -1.44 4.85
CA ALA A 51 3.95 -1.72 6.27
C ALA A 51 3.00 -2.90 6.50
N LEU A 52 1.87 -2.93 5.80
CA LEU A 52 0.86 -3.97 5.92
C LEU A 52 1.26 -5.31 5.26
N GLY A 53 2.26 -5.32 4.40
CA GLY A 53 2.79 -6.54 3.76
C GLY A 53 3.60 -7.46 4.67
N ASP A 54 3.80 -7.12 5.95
CA ASP A 54 4.52 -7.95 6.91
C ASP A 54 3.57 -8.66 7.87
N GLY A 55 3.66 -10.00 7.92
CA GLY A 55 2.74 -10.82 8.71
C GLY A 55 2.82 -10.59 10.22
N THR A 56 3.96 -10.13 10.75
CA THR A 56 4.07 -9.81 12.18
C THR A 56 3.33 -8.51 12.49
N ARG A 57 3.51 -7.48 11.64
CA ARG A 57 2.79 -6.21 11.78
C ARG A 57 1.29 -6.38 11.60
N VAL A 58 0.84 -7.21 10.65
CA VAL A 58 -0.59 -7.57 10.50
C VAL A 58 -1.14 -8.18 11.78
N LYS A 59 -0.44 -9.14 12.39
CA LYS A 59 -0.89 -9.75 13.66
C LYS A 59 -0.98 -8.73 14.80
N ILE A 60 -0.02 -7.82 14.92
CA ILE A 60 -0.06 -6.75 15.93
C ILE A 60 -1.23 -5.81 15.69
N LEU A 61 -1.42 -5.33 14.46
CA LEU A 61 -2.49 -4.40 14.13
C LEU A 61 -3.87 -5.03 14.30
N TYR A 62 -4.04 -6.29 13.89
CA TYR A 62 -5.27 -7.04 14.15
C TYR A 62 -5.52 -7.25 15.65
N THR A 63 -4.49 -7.52 16.44
CA THR A 63 -4.64 -7.57 17.90
C THR A 63 -5.16 -6.22 18.44
N LEU A 64 -4.61 -5.11 17.95
CA LEU A 64 -5.01 -3.76 18.33
C LEU A 64 -6.37 -3.32 17.76
N SER A 65 -6.91 -4.00 16.75
CA SER A 65 -8.28 -3.75 16.28
C SER A 65 -9.33 -4.33 17.23
N LEU A 66 -8.95 -5.29 18.08
CA LEU A 66 -9.82 -5.89 19.10
C LEU A 66 -9.85 -5.09 20.41
N GLY A 67 -8.97 -4.11 20.58
CA GLY A 67 -8.86 -3.30 21.78
C GLY A 67 -7.48 -2.71 21.97
N GLU A 68 -7.28 -2.02 23.09
CA GLU A 68 -5.97 -1.48 23.45
C GLU A 68 -5.20 -2.42 24.38
N PHE A 69 -3.90 -2.53 24.14
CA PHE A 69 -3.05 -3.50 24.84
C PHE A 69 -1.69 -2.90 25.16
N CYS A 70 -1.07 -3.31 26.27
CA CYS A 70 0.32 -2.94 26.53
C CYS A 70 1.29 -3.89 25.81
N VAL A 71 2.58 -3.54 25.78
CA VAL A 71 3.62 -4.35 25.13
C VAL A 71 3.66 -5.78 25.68
N CYS A 72 3.47 -5.95 26.99
CA CYS A 72 3.50 -7.27 27.64
C CYS A 72 2.31 -8.14 27.21
N ASP A 73 1.12 -7.55 27.05
CA ASP A 73 -0.07 -8.26 26.61
C ASP A 73 0.10 -8.75 25.17
N ILE A 74 0.52 -7.85 24.27
CA ILE A 74 0.77 -8.17 22.85
C ILE A 74 1.88 -9.24 22.73
N SER A 75 2.94 -9.13 23.52
CA SER A 75 4.03 -10.11 23.60
C SER A 75 3.50 -11.50 23.99
N SER A 76 2.63 -11.56 25.00
CA SER A 76 2.02 -12.80 25.49
C SER A 76 1.06 -13.41 24.45
N LEU A 77 0.23 -12.58 23.80
CA LEU A 77 -0.73 -13.02 22.78
C LEU A 77 -0.05 -13.56 21.52
N LEU A 78 1.06 -12.94 21.10
CA LEU A 78 1.74 -13.29 19.85
C LEU A 78 2.91 -14.27 20.03
N GLY A 79 3.27 -14.62 21.27
CA GLY A 79 4.41 -15.50 21.56
C GLY A 79 5.75 -14.89 21.14
N MET A 80 5.87 -13.57 21.19
CA MET A 80 7.07 -12.82 20.77
C MET A 80 7.68 -12.08 21.95
N SER A 81 8.98 -11.77 21.89
CA SER A 81 9.61 -10.98 22.96
C SER A 81 9.09 -9.54 23.01
N SER A 82 8.99 -8.96 24.21
CA SER A 82 8.61 -7.55 24.40
C SER A 82 9.52 -6.57 23.64
N SER A 83 10.79 -6.93 23.43
CA SER A 83 11.73 -6.14 22.62
C SER A 83 11.33 -6.14 21.14
N ALA A 84 10.99 -7.30 20.58
CA ALA A 84 10.50 -7.41 19.21
C ALA A 84 9.19 -6.64 19.01
N ILE A 85 8.24 -6.79 19.92
CA ILE A 85 6.97 -6.03 19.89
C ILE A 85 7.22 -4.52 19.97
N SER A 86 8.07 -4.07 20.90
CA SER A 86 8.41 -2.64 21.04
C SER A 86 9.04 -2.07 19.76
N HIS A 87 9.87 -2.84 19.08
CA HIS A 87 10.47 -2.44 17.81
C HIS A 87 9.40 -2.28 16.71
N GLN A 88 8.51 -3.26 16.56
CA GLN A 88 7.43 -3.18 15.57
C GLN A 88 6.47 -2.02 15.88
N LEU A 89 6.08 -1.82 17.14
CA LEU A 89 5.22 -0.71 17.54
C LEU A 89 5.86 0.66 17.27
N ARG A 90 7.19 0.78 17.35
CA ARG A 90 7.89 2.03 16.96
C ARG A 90 7.72 2.32 15.47
N ILE A 91 7.89 1.31 14.62
CA ILE A 91 7.72 1.43 13.16
C ILE A 91 6.26 1.76 12.82
N LEU A 92 5.32 1.04 13.43
CA LEU A 92 3.89 1.28 13.23
C LEU A 92 3.46 2.69 13.67
N ARG A 93 4.06 3.22 14.74
CA ARG A 93 3.84 4.60 15.18
C ARG A 93 4.39 5.63 14.21
N SER A 94 5.59 5.42 13.65
CA SER A 94 6.14 6.36 12.66
C SER A 94 5.30 6.44 11.39
N LEU A 95 4.57 5.36 11.09
CA LEU A 95 3.65 5.25 9.96
C LEU A 95 2.22 5.67 10.30
N ARG A 96 1.98 6.21 11.51
CA ARG A 96 0.64 6.62 11.99
C ARG A 96 -0.41 5.52 11.92
N LEU A 97 0.00 4.27 12.12
CA LEU A 97 -0.92 3.12 12.18
C LEU A 97 -1.42 2.85 13.60
N VAL A 98 -0.64 3.24 14.60
CA VAL A 98 -0.97 3.06 16.01
C VAL A 98 -0.63 4.32 16.79
N LYS A 99 -1.39 4.55 17.84
CA LYS A 99 -1.13 5.57 18.87
C LYS A 99 -0.92 4.90 20.22
N ASN A 100 -0.51 5.68 21.21
CA ASN A 100 -0.44 5.20 22.58
C ASN A 100 -0.94 6.25 23.57
N ARG A 101 -1.34 5.75 24.73
CA ARG A 101 -1.67 6.54 25.90
C ARG A 101 -1.03 5.93 27.13
N ARG A 102 -0.80 6.75 28.16
CA ARG A 102 -0.28 6.30 29.45
C ARG A 102 -1.42 6.20 30.47
N ALA A 103 -1.47 5.08 31.20
CA ALA A 103 -2.31 4.92 32.38
C ALA A 103 -1.44 4.44 33.55
N GLY A 104 -1.23 5.32 34.52
CA GLY A 104 -0.27 5.09 35.60
C GLY A 104 1.14 4.88 35.04
N ARG A 105 1.72 3.70 35.30
CA ARG A 105 3.06 3.31 34.83
C ARG A 105 3.05 2.54 33.51
N VAL A 106 1.87 2.22 32.98
CA VAL A 106 1.72 1.37 31.78
C VAL A 106 1.40 2.22 30.56
N ILE A 107 1.99 1.85 29.42
CA ILE A 107 1.69 2.44 28.10
C ILE A 107 0.81 1.44 27.34
N TYR A 108 -0.37 1.88 26.95
CA TYR A 108 -1.31 1.13 26.13
C TYR A 108 -1.26 1.64 24.69
N TYR A 109 -1.33 0.73 23.73
CA TYR A 109 -1.36 1.01 22.31
C TYR A 109 -2.74 0.71 21.75
N SER A 110 -3.17 1.49 20.77
CA SER A 110 -4.41 1.27 20.00
C SER A 110 -4.15 1.64 18.54
N LEU A 111 -5.05 1.27 17.63
CA LEU A 111 -5.01 1.81 16.26
C LEU A 111 -5.15 3.33 16.27
N ASP A 112 -4.56 3.98 15.27
CA ASP A 112 -4.53 5.44 15.17
C ASP A 112 -5.93 6.01 14.94
N ASP A 113 -6.66 5.44 13.97
CA ASP A 113 -8.01 5.83 13.62
C ASP A 113 -8.88 4.66 13.12
N GLU A 114 -10.13 4.96 12.77
CA GLU A 114 -11.10 4.00 12.25
C GLU A 114 -10.82 3.58 10.80
N HIS A 115 -10.06 4.36 10.02
CA HIS A 115 -9.70 3.98 8.65
C HIS A 115 -8.81 2.72 8.66
N VAL A 116 -7.88 2.64 9.61
CA VAL A 116 -7.02 1.45 9.78
C VAL A 116 -7.86 0.22 10.14
N VAL A 117 -8.88 0.36 11.00
CA VAL A 117 -9.80 -0.73 11.35
C VAL A 117 -10.51 -1.27 10.10
N ARG A 118 -11.15 -0.38 9.33
CA ARG A 118 -11.91 -0.76 8.13
C ARG A 118 -11.04 -1.44 7.08
N LEU A 119 -9.78 -1.03 6.94
CA LEU A 119 -8.85 -1.67 6.01
C LEU A 119 -8.62 -3.15 6.34
N PHE A 120 -8.50 -3.50 7.62
CA PHE A 120 -8.38 -4.90 8.04
C PHE A 120 -9.67 -5.68 7.86
N GLU A 121 -10.82 -5.08 8.19
CA GLU A 121 -12.12 -5.72 7.98
C GLU A 121 -12.35 -6.06 6.50
N GLU A 122 -12.11 -5.12 5.59
CA GLU A 122 -12.24 -5.35 4.15
C GLU A 122 -11.19 -6.34 3.62
N GLY A 123 -9.96 -6.28 4.13
CA GLY A 123 -8.90 -7.23 3.77
C GLY A 123 -9.27 -8.68 4.17
N LEU A 124 -9.84 -8.86 5.36
CA LEU A 124 -10.28 -10.17 5.84
C LEU A 124 -11.48 -10.70 5.03
N LYS A 125 -12.51 -9.86 4.82
CA LYS A 125 -13.63 -10.22 3.94
C LYS A 125 -13.15 -10.66 2.55
N HIS A 126 -12.16 -9.95 1.99
CA HIS A 126 -11.64 -10.27 0.66
C HIS A 126 -10.95 -11.65 0.59
N ILE A 127 -10.21 -12.06 1.63
CA ILE A 127 -9.56 -13.38 1.65
C ILE A 127 -10.54 -14.51 1.99
N GLU A 128 -11.61 -14.21 2.73
CA GLU A 128 -12.65 -15.17 3.12
C GLU A 128 -13.69 -15.40 2.02
N HIS A 129 -13.95 -14.42 1.15
CA HIS A 129 -14.86 -14.53 0.01
C HIS A 129 -14.27 -15.31 -1.18
N ARG A 130 -13.16 -16.04 -1.00
CA ARG A 130 -12.58 -16.91 -2.02
C ARG A 130 -13.23 -18.29 -2.06
#